data_AF-A0A371JZK4-F1
#
_entry.id   AF-A0A371JZK4-F1
#
_cell.length_a   1.000
_cell.length_b   1.000
_cell.length_c   1.000
_cell.angle_alpha   90.00
_cell.angle_beta   90.00
_cell.angle_gamma   90.00
#
_symmetry.space_group_name_H-M   'P 1'
#
loop_
_entity.id
_entity.type
_entity.pdbx_description
1 polymer ?
#
loop_
_entity_poly.entity_id
_entity_poly.type
_entity_poly.pdbx_seq_one_letter_code
_entity_poly.pdbx_strand_id
1 'polypeptide(L)'
;MTRPIPPALARALRSTWLGAALCALALPALAGEVYQWKDANGVTHYSDSPPPNQGNAKSRLIVPKTGTPSVTQAKTAESADCTTARTNLKQLQGTTPLGLDADKDGKADAVFTSEQRAAQTKLAEASVAAYCKPAVPAAQ
;
A
#
# COMPACT_ATOMS: atom_id res chain seq x y z
N MET A 1 -44.56 -58.66 19.64
CA MET A 1 -44.44 -57.36 20.35
C MET A 1 -43.85 -56.35 19.37
N THR A 2 -44.65 -55.40 18.92
CA THR A 2 -44.29 -54.37 17.93
C THR A 2 -44.51 -53.00 18.57
N ARG A 3 -43.50 -52.11 18.57
CA ARG A 3 -43.61 -50.73 19.06
C ARG A 3 -43.25 -49.74 17.92
N PRO A 4 -44.02 -48.67 17.69
CA PRO A 4 -43.79 -47.68 16.63
C PRO A 4 -42.88 -46.51 17.06
N ILE A 5 -42.35 -45.77 16.07
CA ILE A 5 -41.38 -44.66 16.16
C ILE A 5 -42.13 -43.30 16.07
N PRO A 6 -41.76 -42.23 16.81
CA PRO A 6 -42.47 -40.93 16.78
C PRO A 6 -41.92 -39.90 15.76
N PRO A 7 -42.70 -38.85 15.42
CA PRO A 7 -42.42 -37.91 14.32
C PRO A 7 -41.85 -36.56 14.79
N ALA A 8 -40.81 -36.04 14.13
CA ALA A 8 -40.32 -34.68 14.36
C ALA A 8 -39.70 -34.08 13.09
N LEU A 9 -40.52 -33.57 12.16
CA LEU A 9 -40.02 -32.98 10.90
C LEU A 9 -40.94 -31.86 10.36
N ALA A 10 -41.50 -31.00 11.22
CA ALA A 10 -42.52 -30.04 10.76
C ALA A 10 -42.25 -28.54 11.03
N ARG A 11 -41.07 -28.10 11.50
CA ARG A 11 -40.91 -26.70 11.97
C ARG A 11 -39.84 -25.85 11.28
N ALA A 12 -39.08 -26.37 10.31
CA ALA A 12 -37.89 -25.70 9.79
C ALA A 12 -38.06 -24.90 8.46
N LEU A 13 -39.28 -24.70 7.94
CA LEU A 13 -39.47 -24.18 6.57
C LEU A 13 -39.97 -22.74 6.41
N ARG A 14 -40.22 -21.98 7.49
CA ARG A 14 -40.82 -20.62 7.38
C ARG A 14 -39.83 -19.45 7.49
N SER A 15 -38.58 -19.68 7.87
CA SER A 15 -37.60 -18.60 8.12
C SER A 15 -36.68 -18.29 6.93
N THR A 16 -36.82 -19.00 5.81
CA THR A 16 -35.93 -18.90 4.65
C THR A 16 -36.37 -17.90 3.58
N TRP A 17 -37.57 -17.30 3.70
CA TRP A 17 -38.11 -16.43 2.66
C TRP A 17 -37.75 -14.94 2.79
N LEU A 18 -37.38 -14.45 3.99
CA LEU A 18 -36.95 -13.04 4.16
C LEU A 18 -35.48 -12.80 3.76
N GLY A 19 -34.62 -13.82 3.88
CA GLY A 19 -33.19 -13.68 3.55
C GLY A 19 -32.92 -13.55 2.06
N ALA A 20 -33.74 -14.21 1.22
CA ALA A 20 -33.58 -14.18 -0.23
C ALA A 20 -33.94 -12.82 -0.85
N ALA A 21 -34.87 -12.07 -0.24
CA ALA A 21 -35.32 -10.77 -0.74
C ALA A 21 -34.29 -9.64 -0.52
N LEU A 22 -33.45 -9.73 0.52
CA LEU A 22 -32.46 -8.69 0.84
C LEU A 22 -31.20 -8.76 -0.06
N CYS A 23 -30.89 -9.93 -0.63
CA CYS A 23 -29.75 -10.10 -1.54
C CYS A 23 -29.97 -9.56 -2.96
N ALA A 24 -31.19 -9.18 -3.33
CA ALA A 24 -31.53 -8.74 -4.69
C ALA A 24 -31.18 -7.26 -4.98
N LEU A 25 -30.66 -6.50 -4.00
CA LEU A 25 -30.32 -5.07 -4.14
C LEU A 25 -28.83 -4.82 -4.43
N ALA A 26 -28.02 -5.85 -4.68
CA ALA A 26 -26.62 -5.70 -5.04
C ALA A 26 -26.49 -5.17 -6.48
N LEU A 27 -26.51 -3.84 -6.64
CA LEU A 27 -26.15 -3.17 -7.89
C LEU A 27 -24.70 -3.50 -8.23
N PRO A 28 -24.37 -3.93 -9.47
CA PRO A 28 -22.99 -4.10 -9.87
C PRO A 28 -22.30 -2.74 -9.90
N ALA A 29 -21.22 -2.59 -9.12
CA ALA A 29 -20.34 -1.44 -9.23
C ALA A 29 -19.67 -1.48 -10.61
N LEU A 30 -20.06 -0.58 -11.51
CA LEU A 30 -19.40 -0.40 -12.80
C LEU A 30 -17.97 0.09 -12.52
N ALA A 31 -16.96 -0.67 -12.93
CA ALA A 31 -15.57 -0.26 -12.89
C ALA A 31 -15.40 0.97 -13.81
N GLY A 32 -15.25 2.16 -13.21
CA GLY A 32 -15.06 3.40 -13.97
C GLY A 32 -13.79 3.36 -14.80
N GLU A 33 -13.88 3.82 -16.06
CA GLU A 33 -12.71 4.05 -16.89
C GLU A 33 -11.89 5.21 -16.32
N VAL A 34 -10.60 5.01 -16.07
CA VAL A 34 -9.70 6.09 -15.66
C VAL A 34 -8.90 6.53 -16.87
N TYR A 35 -8.97 7.83 -17.19
CA TYR A 35 -8.23 8.42 -18.30
C TYR A 35 -6.85 8.84 -17.84
N GLN A 36 -5.84 8.48 -18.62
CA GLN A 36 -4.45 8.88 -18.39
C GLN A 36 -3.95 9.68 -19.60
N TRP A 37 -3.37 10.85 -19.35
CA TRP A 37 -2.63 11.60 -20.37
C TRP A 37 -1.34 12.17 -19.81
N LYS A 38 -0.46 12.56 -20.72
CA LYS A 38 0.82 13.21 -20.41
C LYS A 38 0.76 14.64 -20.92
N ASP A 39 1.03 15.61 -20.06
CA ASP A 39 1.05 17.01 -20.47
C ASP A 39 2.36 17.38 -21.19
N ALA A 40 2.46 18.63 -21.66
CA ALA A 40 3.63 19.13 -22.39
C ALA A 40 4.93 19.13 -21.55
N ASN A 41 4.80 19.16 -20.22
CA ASN A 41 5.93 19.10 -19.28
C ASN A 41 6.31 17.65 -18.92
N GLY A 42 5.60 16.68 -19.48
CA GLY A 42 5.82 15.27 -19.24
C GLY A 42 5.18 14.71 -17.97
N VAL A 43 4.34 15.50 -17.28
CA VAL A 43 3.61 15.06 -16.08
C VAL A 43 2.43 14.20 -16.51
N THR A 44 2.26 13.08 -15.81
CA THR A 44 1.16 12.14 -16.04
C THR A 44 -0.02 12.50 -15.16
N HIS A 45 -1.17 12.76 -15.77
CA HIS A 45 -2.42 13.09 -15.10
C HIS A 45 -3.42 11.94 -15.20
N TYR A 46 -4.26 11.76 -14.17
CA TYR A 46 -5.33 10.77 -14.12
C TYR A 46 -6.65 11.46 -13.75
N SER A 47 -7.73 11.16 -14.46
CA SER A 47 -9.06 11.73 -14.20
C SER A 47 -10.18 10.71 -14.47
N ASP A 48 -11.31 10.84 -13.77
CA ASP A 48 -12.55 10.10 -14.04
C ASP A 48 -13.36 10.70 -15.20
N SER A 49 -13.06 11.94 -15.57
CA SER A 49 -13.69 12.66 -16.68
C SER A 49 -12.71 12.84 -17.85
N PRO A 50 -13.18 12.76 -19.12
CA PRO A 50 -12.33 12.89 -20.29
C PRO A 50 -11.68 14.29 -20.33
N PRO A 51 -10.37 14.40 -20.65
CA PRO A 51 -9.70 15.68 -20.63
C PRO A 51 -10.27 16.61 -21.71
N PRO A 52 -10.62 17.86 -21.36
CA PRO A 52 -11.12 18.81 -22.34
C PRO A 52 -10.01 19.13 -23.36
N ASN A 53 -10.34 19.00 -24.65
CA ASN A 53 -9.49 19.36 -25.80
C ASN A 53 -8.21 18.51 -26.03
N GLN A 54 -8.13 17.28 -25.53
CA GLN A 54 -6.97 16.40 -25.80
C GLN A 54 -7.39 15.10 -26.50
N GLY A 55 -7.28 15.08 -27.83
CA GLY A 55 -7.61 13.93 -28.69
C GLY A 55 -6.73 12.67 -28.51
N ASN A 56 -5.87 12.63 -27.50
CA ASN A 56 -4.96 11.52 -27.21
C ASN A 56 -5.14 10.93 -25.80
N ALA A 57 -6.32 11.09 -25.20
CA ALA A 57 -6.66 10.40 -23.95
C ALA A 57 -6.81 8.90 -24.21
N LYS A 58 -5.98 8.07 -23.59
CA LYS A 58 -6.15 6.61 -23.63
C LYS A 58 -7.01 6.21 -22.44
N SER A 59 -8.19 5.66 -22.71
CA SER A 59 -8.97 4.95 -21.69
C SER A 59 -8.16 3.72 -21.26
N ARG A 60 -7.81 3.63 -19.98
CA ARG A 60 -7.08 2.48 -19.46
C ARG A 60 -7.93 1.81 -18.39
N LEU A 61 -8.40 0.60 -18.70
CA LEU A 61 -8.88 -0.31 -17.67
C LEU A 61 -7.73 -0.58 -16.69
N ILE A 62 -7.95 -0.28 -15.43
CA ILE A 62 -7.05 -0.68 -14.35
C ILE A 62 -7.33 -2.17 -14.11
N VAL A 63 -6.69 -3.02 -14.91
CA VAL A 63 -6.60 -4.44 -14.60
C VAL A 63 -5.62 -4.57 -13.45
N PRO A 64 -6.04 -5.04 -12.26
CA PRO A 64 -5.10 -5.30 -11.17
C PRO A 64 -4.09 -6.31 -11.69
N LYS A 65 -2.86 -5.86 -11.89
CA LYS A 65 -1.77 -6.71 -12.35
C LYS A 65 -1.47 -7.68 -11.21
N THR A 66 -1.97 -8.91 -11.30
CA THR A 66 -1.50 -10.07 -10.50
C THR A 66 -0.09 -10.50 -10.92
N GLY A 67 0.75 -9.54 -11.31
CA GLY A 67 2.14 -9.77 -11.59
C GLY A 67 2.84 -9.96 -10.26
N THR A 68 3.18 -11.21 -9.94
CA THR A 68 4.23 -11.52 -8.98
C THR A 68 5.42 -10.63 -9.32
N PRO A 69 5.98 -9.85 -8.38
CA PRO A 69 7.13 -9.01 -8.68
C PRO A 69 8.23 -9.89 -9.28
N SER A 70 8.71 -9.51 -10.47
CA SER A 70 9.86 -10.16 -11.09
C SER A 70 11.08 -9.84 -10.24
N VAL A 71 11.41 -10.73 -9.32
CA VAL A 71 12.66 -10.66 -8.55
C VAL A 71 13.79 -11.10 -9.50
N THR A 72 14.50 -10.14 -10.07
CA THR A 72 15.83 -10.40 -10.65
C THR A 72 16.70 -11.03 -9.56
N GLN A 73 17.31 -12.19 -9.85
CA GLN A 73 18.10 -12.94 -8.88
C GLN A 73 19.25 -12.11 -8.28
N ALA A 74 19.39 -12.30 -6.98
CA ALA A 74 20.22 -11.62 -6.02
C ALA A 74 21.75 -11.75 -6.25
N LYS A 75 22.46 -10.60 -6.29
CA LYS A 75 23.68 -10.45 -5.49
C LYS A 75 23.23 -10.56 -4.03
N THR A 76 23.94 -11.24 -3.12
CA THR A 76 23.59 -11.32 -1.67
C THR A 76 23.14 -9.96 -1.18
N ALA A 77 21.83 -9.73 -1.23
CA ALA A 77 21.27 -8.40 -1.15
C ALA A 77 20.90 -8.24 0.30
N GLU A 78 21.54 -7.26 0.90
CA GLU A 78 21.08 -6.62 2.11
C GLU A 78 19.55 -6.57 2.16
N SER A 79 18.96 -6.86 3.32
CA SER A 79 17.50 -6.83 3.47
C SER A 79 16.94 -5.45 3.08
N ALA A 80 15.70 -5.42 2.60
CA ALA A 80 15.02 -4.16 2.30
C ALA A 80 14.99 -3.23 3.53
N ASP A 81 14.86 -3.81 4.73
CA ASP A 81 14.89 -3.09 6.00
C ASP A 81 16.25 -2.44 6.26
N CYS A 82 17.35 -3.14 5.99
CA CYS A 82 18.67 -2.57 6.14
C CYS A 82 18.94 -1.48 5.10
N THR A 83 18.51 -1.68 3.84
CA THR A 83 18.61 -0.65 2.79
C THR A 83 17.87 0.63 3.21
N THR A 84 16.68 0.47 3.80
CA THR A 84 15.86 1.56 4.32
C THR A 84 16.53 2.24 5.52
N ALA A 85 17.02 1.47 6.48
CA ALA A 85 17.72 1.98 7.66
C ALA A 85 18.96 2.81 7.29
N ARG A 86 19.76 2.34 6.33
CA ARG A 86 20.94 3.07 5.82
C ARG A 86 20.55 4.35 5.09
N THR A 87 19.47 4.32 4.33
CA THR A 87 18.95 5.52 3.64
C THR A 87 18.48 6.57 4.64
N ASN A 88 17.75 6.15 5.69
CA ASN A 88 17.28 7.03 6.75
C ASN A 88 18.46 7.64 7.53
N LEU A 89 19.46 6.82 7.89
CA LEU A 89 20.67 7.31 8.55
C LEU A 89 21.41 8.35 7.69
N LYS A 90 21.53 8.11 6.38
CA LYS A 90 22.17 9.05 5.45
C LYS A 90 21.44 10.39 5.37
N GLN A 91 20.12 10.39 5.39
CA GLN A 91 19.33 11.64 5.39
C GLN A 91 19.54 12.43 6.67
N LEU A 92 19.60 11.75 7.83
CA LEU A 92 19.86 12.39 9.12
C LEU A 92 21.28 12.96 9.21
N GLN A 93 22.27 12.26 8.64
CA GLN A 93 23.68 12.70 8.56
C GLN A 93 23.93 13.79 7.51
N GLY A 94 22.96 14.05 6.62
CA GLY A 94 23.07 15.08 5.60
C GLY A 94 23.04 16.50 6.19
N THR A 95 23.51 17.47 5.42
CA THR A 95 23.50 18.90 5.79
C THR A 95 22.17 19.59 5.51
N THR A 96 21.21 18.89 4.90
CA THR A 96 19.88 19.43 4.56
C THR A 96 19.08 19.73 5.83
N PRO A 97 18.56 20.97 6.01
CA PRO A 97 17.64 21.30 7.09
C PRO A 97 16.39 20.40 7.05
N LEU A 98 16.03 19.81 8.19
CA LEU A 98 14.80 19.02 8.31
C LEU A 98 13.76 19.86 9.02
N GLY A 99 12.66 20.16 8.33
CA GLY A 99 11.53 20.91 8.89
C GLY A 99 10.68 20.05 9.82
N LEU A 100 10.19 20.65 10.90
CA LEU A 100 9.11 20.15 11.73
C LEU A 100 7.83 20.90 11.33
N ASP A 101 6.84 20.16 10.88
CA ASP A 101 5.49 20.65 10.62
C ASP A 101 4.60 20.14 11.76
N ALA A 102 4.37 21.01 12.75
CA ALA A 102 3.64 20.68 13.97
C ALA A 102 2.13 20.86 13.81
N ASP A 103 1.70 21.81 12.97
CA ASP A 103 0.29 22.13 12.74
C ASP A 103 -0.32 21.46 11.50
N LYS A 104 0.51 20.78 10.68
CA LYS A 104 0.16 20.05 9.45
C LYS A 104 -0.31 20.95 8.30
N ASP A 105 0.17 22.18 8.23
CA ASP A 105 -0.14 23.11 7.14
C ASP A 105 0.74 22.89 5.88
N GLY A 106 1.75 22.00 5.97
CA GLY A 106 2.69 21.68 4.90
C GLY A 106 3.89 22.63 4.81
N LYS A 107 4.05 23.54 5.77
CA LYS A 107 5.23 24.39 5.95
C LYS A 107 6.02 23.91 7.16
N ALA A 108 7.31 24.23 7.17
CA ALA A 108 8.15 23.94 8.33
C ALA A 108 8.00 25.06 9.37
N ASP A 109 7.45 24.74 10.54
CA ASP A 109 7.35 25.61 11.69
C ASP A 109 8.69 25.80 12.41
N ALA A 110 9.48 24.72 12.43
CA ALA A 110 10.78 24.69 13.07
C ALA A 110 11.76 23.86 12.22
N VAL A 111 13.06 24.02 12.48
CA VAL A 111 14.10 23.14 11.93
C VAL A 111 14.60 22.23 13.06
N PHE A 112 14.81 20.95 12.76
CA PHE A 112 15.48 20.00 13.66
C PHE A 112 16.79 20.60 14.17
N THR A 113 16.92 20.72 15.49
CA THR A 113 18.17 21.18 16.11
C THR A 113 19.27 20.14 15.95
N SER A 114 20.51 20.56 16.22
CA SER A 114 21.66 19.65 16.13
C SER A 114 21.53 18.48 17.12
N GLU A 115 21.00 18.73 18.31
CA GLU A 115 20.78 17.76 19.37
C GLU A 115 19.66 16.78 19.00
N GLN A 116 18.55 17.28 18.45
CA GLN A 116 17.45 16.44 17.98
C GLN A 116 17.91 15.54 16.83
N ARG A 117 18.67 16.08 15.87
CA ARG A 117 19.25 15.30 14.77
C ARG A 117 20.23 14.24 15.29
N ALA A 118 21.06 14.57 16.29
CA ALA A 118 21.98 13.62 16.91
C ALA A 118 21.23 12.48 17.60
N ALA A 119 20.14 12.78 18.32
CA ALA A 119 19.30 11.76 18.95
C ALA A 119 18.65 10.82 17.91
N GLN A 120 18.12 11.38 16.83
CA GLN A 120 17.55 10.58 15.73
C GLN A 120 18.61 9.74 15.02
N THR A 121 19.80 10.30 14.82
CA THR A 121 20.95 9.59 14.23
C THR A 121 21.31 8.37 15.07
N LYS A 122 21.40 8.53 16.40
CA LYS A 122 21.71 7.41 17.31
C LYS A 122 20.68 6.28 17.23
N LEU A 123 19.39 6.62 17.12
CA LEU A 123 18.33 5.62 16.93
C LEU A 123 18.41 4.94 15.56
N ALA A 124 18.72 5.71 14.51
CA ALA A 124 18.90 5.18 13.16
C ALA A 124 20.14 4.28 13.05
N GLU A 125 21.24 4.58 13.75
CA GLU A 125 22.41 3.72 13.86
C GLU A 125 22.07 2.39 14.53
N ALA A 126 21.28 2.42 15.61
CA ALA A 126 20.78 1.20 16.24
C ALA A 126 19.87 0.38 15.30
N SER A 127 19.05 1.06 14.50
CA SER A 127 18.22 0.43 13.48
C SER A 127 19.06 -0.25 12.40
N VAL A 128 20.13 0.42 11.93
CA VAL A 128 21.11 -0.17 11.01
C VAL A 128 21.74 -1.40 11.67
N ALA A 129 22.21 -1.30 12.91
CA ALA A 129 22.82 -2.43 13.62
C ALA A 129 21.84 -3.64 13.77
N ALA A 130 20.55 -3.38 13.96
CA ALA A 130 19.54 -4.42 14.11
C ALA A 130 19.16 -5.10 12.79
N TYR A 131 18.99 -4.33 11.71
CA TYR A 131 18.46 -4.84 10.44
C TYR A 131 19.56 -5.29 9.47
N CYS A 132 20.77 -4.77 9.61
CA CYS A 132 21.89 -5.04 8.72
C CYS A 132 22.71 -6.22 9.22
N LYS A 133 22.30 -7.45 8.88
CA LYS A 133 23.17 -8.62 9.04
C LYS A 133 24.41 -8.49 8.14
N PRO A 134 25.62 -8.83 8.63
CA PRO A 134 26.79 -8.94 7.76
C PRO A 134 26.55 -10.06 6.74
N ALA A 135 26.79 -9.75 5.47
CA ALA A 135 26.70 -10.74 4.41
C ALA A 135 27.63 -11.92 4.72
N VAL A 136 27.08 -13.13 4.80
CA VAL A 136 27.88 -14.36 4.85
C VAL A 136 28.64 -14.43 3.52
N PRO A 137 29.98 -14.47 3.50
CA PRO A 137 30.71 -14.61 2.26
C PRO A 137 30.36 -15.96 1.63
N ALA A 138 29.89 -15.94 0.39
CA ALA A 138 29.66 -17.17 -0.37
C ALA A 138 31.02 -17.90 -0.50
N ALA A 139 31.10 -19.11 0.05
CA ALA A 139 32.21 -20.02 -0.19
C ALA A 139 32.27 -20.33 -1.69
N GLN A 140 33.47 -20.18 -2.26
CA GLN A 140 33.80 -20.47 -3.66
C GLN A 140 33.86 -21.97 -3.90
#